data_AF-J8F564-F1
#
_entry.id   AF-J8F564-F1
#
_cell.length_a   1.000
_cell.length_b   1.000
_cell.length_c   1.000
_cell.angle_alpha   90.00
_cell.angle_beta   90.00
_cell.angle_gamma   90.00
#
_symmetry.space_group_name_H-M   'P 1'
#
loop_
_entity.id
_entity.type
_entity.pdbx_description
1 polymer ?
#
loop_
_entity_poly.entity_id
_entity_poly.type
_entity_poly.pdbx_seq_one_letter_code
_entity_poly.pdbx_strand_id
1 'polypeptide(L)'
;MIGQRFYSKDQLLHICKIETGDVHVSETCYIERFAEVREFLHSIRKVGATNSNEESYCQSPSLFRTMLRIYERDFTEKEGIVATYHALFTYITKEGKR
;
A
#
# COMPACT_ATOMS: atom_id res chain seq x y z
N MET A 1 6.74 16.30 0.28
CA MET A 1 6.55 14.86 0.04
C MET A 1 5.28 14.71 -0.78
N ILE A 2 5.40 14.30 -2.04
CA ILE A 2 4.26 14.10 -2.95
C ILE A 2 3.86 12.63 -2.79
N GLY A 3 2.76 12.36 -2.10
CA GLY A 3 2.27 11.00 -1.85
C GLY A 3 1.01 11.03 -1.00
N GLN A 4 0.17 10.00 -1.17
CA GLN A 4 -1.01 9.81 -0.34
C GLN A 4 -0.57 9.56 1.10
N ARG A 5 -1.19 10.28 2.04
CA ARG A 5 -0.97 10.06 3.47
C ARG A 5 -1.92 8.97 3.95
N PHE A 6 -1.39 8.06 4.75
CA PHE A 6 -2.16 7.05 5.45
C PHE A 6 -2.18 7.39 6.94
N TYR A 7 -3.28 7.05 7.62
CA TYR A 7 -3.36 7.21 9.06
C TYR A 7 -2.45 6.21 9.76
N SER A 8 -1.83 6.63 10.87
CA SER A 8 -1.19 5.70 11.80
C SER A 8 -2.23 4.93 12.61
N LYS A 9 -1.81 3.83 13.26
CA LYS A 9 -2.62 3.08 14.21
C LYS A 9 -3.26 3.98 15.27
N ASP A 10 -2.48 4.87 15.89
CA ASP A 10 -2.97 5.76 16.95
C ASP A 10 -3.97 6.79 16.43
N GLN A 11 -3.72 7.33 15.23
CA GLN A 11 -4.67 8.25 14.57
C GLN A 11 -5.99 7.53 14.28
N LEU A 12 -5.93 6.31 13.76
CA LEU A 12 -7.11 5.53 13.44
C LEU A 12 -7.90 5.14 14.70
N LEU A 13 -7.19 4.72 15.76
CA LEU A 13 -7.79 4.43 17.07
C LEU A 13 -8.50 5.66 17.65
N HIS A 14 -7.87 6.83 17.57
CA HIS A 14 -8.44 8.08 18.05
C HIS A 14 -9.71 8.45 17.27
N ILE A 15 -9.67 8.38 15.94
CA ILE A 15 -10.82 8.65 15.07
C ILE A 15 -11.99 7.71 15.39
N CYS A 16 -11.72 6.41 15.52
CA CYS A 16 -12.77 5.41 15.73
C CYS A 16 -13.35 5.42 17.15
N LYS A 17 -12.53 5.66 18.19
CA LYS A 17 -12.99 5.73 19.59
C LYS A 17 -13.96 6.87 19.86
N ILE A 18 -13.86 7.97 19.12
CA ILE A 18 -14.76 9.11 19.28
C ILE A 18 -16.18 8.75 18.83
N GLU A 19 -16.31 7.90 17.82
CA GLU A 19 -17.58 7.63 17.13
C GLU A 19 -18.25 6.31 17.55
N THR A 20 -17.51 5.37 18.15
CA THR A 20 -17.98 3.99 18.34
C THR A 20 -17.59 3.41 19.70
N GLY A 21 -18.14 2.23 20.04
CA GLY A 21 -17.93 1.53 21.32
C GLY A 21 -16.50 1.03 21.52
N ASP A 22 -16.33 -0.22 21.96
CA ASP A 22 -14.98 -0.77 22.14
C ASP A 22 -14.28 -0.95 20.78
N VAL A 23 -13.12 -0.30 20.63
CA VAL A 23 -12.33 -0.27 19.40
C VAL A 23 -10.98 -0.92 19.67
N HIS A 24 -10.71 -1.99 18.92
CA HIS A 24 -9.42 -2.64 18.87
C HIS A 24 -8.75 -2.41 17.52
N VAL A 25 -7.50 -1.92 17.54
CA VAL A 25 -6.68 -1.76 16.33
C VAL A 25 -5.42 -2.57 16.49
N SER A 26 -5.12 -3.41 15.50
CA SER A 26 -3.86 -4.15 15.39
C SER A 26 -3.14 -3.79 14.09
N GLU A 27 -1.83 -3.93 14.09
CA GLU A 27 -0.99 -3.66 12.92
C GLU A 27 -0.11 -4.86 12.60
N THR A 28 0.20 -5.07 11.32
CA THR A 28 1.11 -6.11 10.88
C THR A 28 1.87 -5.64 9.66
N CYS A 29 3.17 -5.92 9.61
CA CYS A 29 4.00 -5.68 8.44
C CYS A 29 4.15 -7.02 7.69
N TYR A 30 3.64 -7.07 6.46
CA TYR A 30 3.86 -8.19 5.56
C TYR A 30 5.00 -7.88 4.62
N ILE A 31 5.82 -8.89 4.35
CA ILE A 31 6.91 -8.81 3.39
C ILE A 31 6.61 -9.83 2.30
N GLU A 32 6.61 -9.37 1.06
CA GLU A 32 6.48 -10.21 -0.13
C GLU A 32 7.74 -10.05 -0.99
N ARG A 33 8.17 -11.16 -1.60
CA ARG A 33 9.34 -11.20 -2.47
C ARG A 33 8.90 -11.52 -3.89
N PHE A 34 9.38 -10.74 -4.85
CA PHE A 34 9.17 -10.96 -6.28
C PHE A 34 10.48 -11.28 -6.94
N ALA A 35 10.48 -12.22 -7.89
CA ALA A 35 11.70 -12.57 -8.62
C ALA A 35 12.15 -11.41 -9.53
N GLU A 36 11.18 -10.70 -10.11
CA GLU A 36 11.41 -9.59 -11.03
C GLU A 36 10.55 -8.37 -10.71
N VAL A 37 11.05 -7.17 -11.04
CA VAL A 37 10.29 -5.91 -10.93
C VAL A 37 8.97 -5.97 -11.70
N ARG A 38 8.96 -6.67 -12.84
CA ARG A 38 7.74 -6.84 -13.65
C ARG A 38 6.63 -7.54 -12.87
N GLU A 39 6.97 -8.55 -12.08
CA GLU A 39 5.98 -9.28 -11.27
C GLU A 39 5.43 -8.39 -10.16
N PHE A 40 6.30 -7.63 -9.49
CA PHE A 40 5.89 -6.62 -8.52
C PHE A 40 4.95 -5.57 -9.15
N LEU A 41 5.31 -5.01 -10.31
CA LEU A 41 4.45 -4.04 -11.00
C LEU A 41 3.11 -4.65 -11.43
N HIS A 42 3.08 -5.94 -11.75
CA HIS A 42 1.83 -6.64 -12.03
C HIS A 42 0.98 -6.77 -10.75
N SER A 43 1.59 -7.15 -9.61
CA SER A 43 0.86 -7.33 -8.35
C SER A 43 0.16 -6.04 -7.91
N ILE A 44 0.83 -4.88 -7.99
CA ILE A 44 0.23 -3.58 -7.62
C ILE A 44 -0.84 -3.10 -8.61
N ARG A 45 -0.75 -3.46 -9.90
CA ARG A 45 -1.81 -3.17 -10.88
C ARG A 45 -3.13 -3.84 -10.51
N LYS A 46 -3.09 -5.06 -9.95
CA LYS A 46 -4.30 -5.77 -9.48
C LYS A 46 -4.97 -5.07 -8.29
N VAL A 47 -4.21 -4.32 -7.50
CA VAL A 47 -4.68 -3.62 -6.29
C VAL A 47 -5.22 -2.21 -6.61
N GLY A 48 -5.27 -1.82 -7.89
CA GLY A 48 -5.85 -0.53 -8.32
C GLY A 48 -4.84 0.62 -8.39
N ALA A 49 -3.53 0.34 -8.42
CA ALA A 49 -2.49 1.34 -8.68
C ALA A 49 -2.50 1.87 -10.15
N THR A 50 -3.58 1.65 -10.90
CA THR A 50 -3.85 2.26 -12.21
C THR A 50 -4.41 3.68 -12.12
N ASN A 51 -4.79 4.12 -10.92
CA ASN A 51 -5.67 5.28 -10.75
C ASN A 51 -4.90 6.59 -10.53
N SER A 52 -3.59 6.61 -10.77
CA SER A 52 -2.73 7.75 -10.46
C SER A 52 -2.70 8.83 -11.52
N ASN A 53 -3.59 8.87 -12.52
CA ASN A 53 -3.81 10.02 -13.42
C ASN A 53 -5.14 9.90 -14.19
N GLU A 54 -6.07 10.83 -13.95
CA GLU A 54 -7.21 11.12 -14.84
C GLU A 54 -6.80 11.85 -16.14
N GLU A 55 -5.50 12.07 -16.39
CA GLU A 55 -5.00 12.64 -17.64
C GLU A 55 -4.35 11.56 -18.50
N SER A 56 -5.04 11.25 -19.60
CA SER A 56 -4.56 10.61 -20.84
C SER A 56 -3.37 9.66 -20.67
N TYR A 57 -3.70 8.38 -20.51
CA TYR A 57 -2.80 7.24 -20.61
C TYR A 57 -2.03 7.24 -21.95
N CYS A 58 -0.88 7.90 -21.95
CA CYS A 58 0.18 7.78 -22.95
C CYS A 58 1.49 7.60 -22.18
N GLN A 59 1.65 6.47 -21.50
CA GLN A 59 2.98 6.07 -21.04
C GLN A 59 3.71 5.50 -22.26
N SER A 60 4.56 6.33 -22.88
CA SER A 60 5.40 5.85 -23.98
C SER A 60 6.21 4.63 -23.50
N PRO A 61 6.40 3.60 -24.34
CA PRO A 61 7.17 2.42 -23.96
C PRO A 61 8.57 2.74 -23.44
N SER A 62 9.17 3.86 -23.85
CA SER A 62 10.46 4.33 -23.36
C SER A 62 10.41 4.80 -21.91
N LEU A 63 9.38 5.54 -21.49
CA LEU A 63 9.21 5.96 -20.10
C LEU A 63 9.02 4.76 -19.17
N PHE A 64 8.20 3.79 -19.57
CA PHE A 64 7.99 2.57 -18.79
C PHE A 64 9.29 1.76 -18.64
N ARG A 65 10.11 1.66 -19.70
CA ARG A 65 11.44 1.02 -19.63
C ARG A 65 12.39 1.76 -18.71
N THR A 66 12.39 3.08 -18.71
CA THR A 66 13.21 3.88 -17.80
C THR A 66 12.79 3.65 -16.35
N MET A 67 11.48 3.63 -16.08
CA MET A 67 10.95 3.33 -14.75
C MET A 67 11.37 1.94 -14.28
N LEU A 68 11.19 0.90 -15.10
CA LEU A 68 11.68 -0.46 -14.81
C LEU A 68 13.15 -0.49 -14.42
N ARG A 69 14.03 0.17 -15.19
CA ARG A 69 15.47 0.21 -14.91
C ARG A 69 15.81 0.89 -13.58
N ILE A 70 15.07 1.93 -13.21
CA ILE A 70 15.24 2.59 -11.92
C ILE A 70 14.86 1.63 -10.80
N TYR A 71 13.72 0.95 -10.91
CA TYR A 71 13.30 -0.03 -9.92
C TYR A 71 14.28 -1.20 -9.80
N GLU A 72 14.74 -1.74 -10.92
CA GLU A 72 15.72 -2.84 -10.95
C GLU A 72 17.04 -2.42 -10.28
N ARG A 73 17.54 -1.21 -10.57
CA ARG A 73 18.79 -0.72 -9.99
C ARG A 73 18.67 -0.48 -8.48
N ASP A 74 17.55 0.10 -8.03
CA ASP A 74 17.44 0.65 -6.68
C ASP A 74 16.82 -0.33 -5.67
N PHE A 75 16.07 -1.34 -6.12
CA PHE A 75 15.28 -2.21 -5.24
C PHE A 75 15.53 -3.71 -5.45
N THR A 76 16.44 -4.11 -6.35
CA THR A 76 16.85 -5.52 -6.48
C THR A 76 17.86 -5.89 -5.41
N GLU A 77 17.48 -6.83 -4.56
CA GLU A 77 18.35 -7.47 -3.58
C GLU A 77 18.77 -8.88 -4.05
N LYS A 78 19.62 -9.54 -3.25
CA LYS A 78 20.11 -10.91 -3.53
C LYS A 78 19.00 -11.92 -3.77
N GLU A 79 17.84 -11.73 -3.14
CA GLU A 79 16.68 -12.63 -3.19
C GLU A 79 15.51 -12.05 -4.02
N GLY A 80 15.78 -11.05 -4.85
CA GLY A 80 14.78 -10.37 -5.69
C GLY A 80 14.30 -9.04 -5.10
N ILE A 81 13.10 -8.62 -5.51
CA ILE A 81 12.47 -7.37 -5.08
C ILE A 81 11.68 -7.61 -3.79
N VAL A 82 11.92 -6.77 -2.79
CA VAL A 82 11.20 -6.81 -1.51
C VAL A 82 10.11 -5.75 -1.51
N ALA A 83 8.86 -6.18 -1.33
CA ALA A 83 7.73 -5.29 -1.10
C ALA A 83 7.27 -5.42 0.35
N THR A 84 7.02 -4.28 0.99
CA THR A 84 6.52 -4.21 2.37
C THR A 84 5.12 -3.63 2.39
N TYR A 85 4.19 -4.32 3.06
CA TYR A 85 2.82 -3.90 3.24
C TYR A 85 2.54 -3.68 4.73
N HIS A 86 2.35 -2.43 5.12
CA HIS A 86 1.92 -2.08 6.48
C HIS A 86 0.39 -2.12 6.54
N ALA A 87 -0.15 -3.20 7.11
CA ALA A 87 -1.59 -3.41 7.24
C ALA A 87 -2.09 -2.98 8.63
N LEU A 88 -3.19 -2.23 8.64
CA LEU A 88 -3.94 -1.89 9.84
C LEU A 88 -5.28 -2.63 9.83
N PHE A 89 -5.59 -3.30 10.93
CA PHE A 89 -6.85 -4.01 11.12
C PHE A 89 -7.60 -3.36 12.27
N THR A 90 -8.87 -3.03 12.02
CA THR A 90 -9.72 -2.37 13.02
C THR A 90 -10.96 -3.20 13.26
N TYR A 91 -11.19 -3.53 14.52
CA TYR A 91 -12.36 -4.22 15.00
C TYR A 91 -13.15 -3.27 15.91
N ILE A 92 -14.42 -3.06 15.59
CA ILE A 92 -15.30 -2.14 16.31
C ILE A 92 -16.51 -2.93 16.80
N THR A 93 -16.71 -2.95 18.11
CA THR A 93 -17.92 -3.52 18.72
C THR A 93 -18.85 -2.39 19.12
N LYS A 94 -20.07 -2.40 18.60
CA LYS A 94 -21.10 -1.47 19.06
C LYS A 94 -21.59 -1.94 20.42
N GLU A 95 -21.49 -1.10 21.44
CA GLU A 95 -22.19 -1.37 22.70
C GLU A 95 -23.70 -1.28 22.47
N GLY A 96 -24.39 -2.38 22.73
CA GLY A 96 -25.85 -2.41 22.67
C GLY A 96 -26.42 -1.60 23.83
N LYS A 97 -27.16 -0.53 23.52
CA LYS A 97 -28.15 -0.02 24.47
C LYS A 97 -29.23 -1.09 24.61
N ARG A 98 -29.28 -1.72 25.78
CA ARG A 98 -30.51 -2.34 26.29
C ARG A 98 -31.49 -1.24 26.68
#